data_AF-A0AAQ3J8D7-F1
#
_entry.id   AF-A0AAQ3J8D7-F1
#
_cell.length_a   1.000
_cell.length_b   1.000
_cell.length_c   1.000
_cell.angle_alpha   90.00
_cell.angle_beta   90.00
_cell.angle_gamma   90.00
#
_symmetry.space_group_name_H-M   'P 1'
#
loop_
_entity.id
_entity.type
_entity.pdbx_description
1 polymer ?
#
loop_
_entity_poly.entity_id
_entity_poly.type
_entity_poly.pdbx_seq_one_letter_code
_entity_poly.pdbx_strand_id
1 'polypeptide(L)'
;MIITSKPMILENSPVRQSLPRRRQNFIVNFPSLKNGRSIECEAILESSYCIWLEYYPQVLRYYAQPHTFTWIDDNQLYRYTPDFLVITNDGGSYFTEVKYDFTKQCLNRIIKLESFNNLCIQEGWSFQQHDKLSITGSPEFMTLKAVYSRCRNSSDQQQAHFCYYIRQRSWPATLGELIQDNAAPHASTIFYNILLGRLVVDLTQKLTPSLLIDWRPEHA
;
A
#
# COMPACT_ATOMS: atom_id res chain seq x y z
N MET A 1 -11.07 -28.72 -0.87
CA MET A 1 -10.12 -29.07 0.22
C MET A 1 -8.81 -28.37 -0.04
N ILE A 2 -8.35 -27.52 0.89
CA ILE A 2 -7.01 -26.95 0.83
C ILE A 2 -6.00 -28.06 1.05
N ILE A 3 -5.01 -28.17 0.15
CA ILE A 3 -3.96 -29.19 0.23
C ILE A 3 -2.71 -28.60 0.91
N THR A 4 -2.72 -27.33 1.34
CA THR A 4 -1.51 -26.64 1.79
C THR A 4 -0.80 -27.40 2.90
N SER A 5 0.33 -28.00 2.55
CA SER A 5 1.21 -28.78 3.41
C SER A 5 2.32 -27.94 4.05
N LYS A 6 2.24 -26.60 3.97
CA LYS A 6 3.19 -25.69 4.64
C LYS A 6 2.47 -24.48 5.25
N PRO A 7 2.80 -24.09 6.50
CA PRO A 7 2.29 -22.87 7.10
C PRO A 7 2.71 -21.63 6.29
N MET A 8 1.90 -20.58 6.34
CA MET A 8 2.26 -19.28 5.77
C MET A 8 3.34 -18.62 6.63
N ILE A 9 4.60 -18.70 6.19
CA ILE A 9 5.75 -18.12 6.89
C ILE A 9 6.05 -16.74 6.30
N LEU A 10 5.56 -15.68 6.95
CA LEU A 10 5.66 -14.30 6.47
C LEU A 10 7.06 -13.69 6.63
N GLU A 11 7.89 -14.22 7.53
CA GLU A 11 9.29 -13.76 7.74
C GLU A 11 10.15 -13.94 6.49
N ASN A 12 9.76 -14.85 5.59
CA ASN A 12 10.50 -15.19 4.37
C ASN A 12 9.78 -14.74 3.08
N SER A 13 8.85 -13.79 3.14
CA SER A 13 8.25 -13.22 1.92
C SER A 13 9.25 -12.32 1.17
N PRO A 14 9.33 -12.40 -0.17
CA PRO A 14 8.48 -13.19 -1.09
C PRO A 14 8.83 -14.69 -1.14
N VAL A 15 7.82 -15.56 -1.18
CA VAL A 15 8.00 -17.03 -1.16
C VAL A 15 8.49 -17.59 -2.50
N ARG A 16 8.17 -16.92 -3.60
CA ARG A 16 8.65 -17.29 -4.93
C ARG A 16 9.97 -16.55 -5.18
N GLN A 17 11.04 -17.29 -5.48
CA GLN A 17 12.24 -16.69 -6.08
C GLN A 17 11.87 -16.13 -7.46
N SER A 18 12.26 -14.90 -7.73
CA SER A 18 12.06 -14.22 -9.02
C SER A 18 12.36 -15.19 -10.17
N LEU A 19 11.37 -15.47 -11.02
CA LEU A 19 11.55 -16.40 -12.14
C LEU A 19 12.72 -15.94 -13.04
N PRO A 20 13.44 -16.87 -13.70
CA PRO A 20 14.47 -16.50 -14.67
C PRO A 20 13.85 -15.57 -15.72
N ARG A 21 14.48 -14.42 -15.91
CA ARG A 21 14.05 -13.29 -16.74
C ARG A 21 13.30 -13.73 -18.01
N ARG A 22 11.96 -13.68 -17.97
CA ARG A 22 11.19 -13.32 -19.17
C ARG A 22 11.41 -11.82 -19.38
N ARG A 23 11.59 -11.40 -20.63
CA ARG A 23 12.07 -10.08 -21.08
C ARG A 23 11.26 -8.83 -20.61
N GLN A 24 10.36 -8.93 -19.63
CA GLN A 24 9.33 -7.92 -19.35
C GLN A 24 9.00 -7.64 -17.88
N ASN A 25 9.68 -8.24 -16.88
CA ASN A 25 9.38 -7.96 -15.48
C ASN A 25 10.43 -6.99 -14.89
N PHE A 26 9.99 -5.79 -14.50
CA PHE A 26 10.80 -4.82 -13.77
C PHE A 26 10.63 -5.07 -12.28
N ILE A 27 11.71 -5.50 -11.62
CA ILE A 27 11.74 -5.57 -10.16
C ILE A 27 11.85 -4.15 -9.61
N VAL A 28 10.94 -3.78 -8.71
CA VAL A 28 10.95 -2.50 -8.00
C VAL A 28 11.12 -2.77 -6.51
N ASN A 29 12.18 -2.24 -5.92
CA ASN A 29 12.35 -2.22 -4.47
C ASN A 29 11.59 -1.01 -3.89
N PHE A 30 10.37 -1.25 -3.43
CA PHE A 30 9.51 -0.21 -2.85
C PHE A 30 9.88 0.04 -1.38
N PRO A 31 10.31 1.24 -0.98
CA PRO A 31 10.79 1.51 0.39
C PRO A 31 9.62 1.69 1.37
N SER A 32 9.05 0.60 1.89
CA SER A 32 7.86 0.65 2.77
C SER A 32 8.15 1.25 4.14
N LEU A 33 7.33 2.22 4.56
CA LEU A 33 7.42 2.84 5.88
C LEU A 33 6.71 1.96 6.91
N LYS A 34 5.54 1.42 6.58
CA LYS A 34 4.78 0.50 7.47
C LYS A 34 5.52 -0.78 7.80
N ASN A 35 6.29 -1.31 6.86
CA ASN A 35 7.05 -2.53 7.06
C ASN A 35 8.47 -2.27 7.58
N GLY A 36 8.95 -1.03 7.57
CA GLY A 36 10.31 -0.67 7.96
C GLY A 36 11.41 -1.28 7.08
N ARG A 37 11.05 -1.79 5.89
CA ARG A 37 11.98 -2.41 4.94
C ARG A 37 11.47 -2.25 3.51
N SER A 38 12.34 -2.43 2.53
CA SER A 38 11.91 -2.49 1.13
C SER A 38 11.08 -3.75 0.85
N ILE A 39 10.02 -3.57 0.06
CA ILE A 39 9.19 -4.65 -0.49
C ILE A 39 9.54 -4.82 -1.96
N GLU A 40 9.81 -6.06 -2.37
CA GLU A 40 10.09 -6.38 -3.76
C GLU A 40 8.79 -6.54 -4.54
N CYS A 41 8.56 -5.67 -5.51
CA CYS A 41 7.44 -5.75 -6.45
C CYS A 41 7.94 -6.25 -7.81
N GLU A 42 7.19 -7.14 -8.46
CA GLU A 42 7.51 -7.66 -9.79
C GLU A 42 6.99 -6.74 -10.92
N ALA A 43 6.25 -5.69 -10.57
CA ALA A 43 5.76 -4.68 -11.51
C ALA A 43 5.71 -3.25 -10.92
N ILE A 44 5.81 -2.24 -11.79
CA ILE A 44 5.59 -0.82 -11.42
C ILE A 44 4.17 -0.58 -10.90
N LEU A 45 3.20 -1.35 -11.39
CA LEU A 45 1.81 -1.19 -10.95
C LEU A 45 1.61 -1.72 -9.51
N GLU A 46 2.31 -2.78 -9.13
CA GLU A 46 2.33 -3.29 -7.75
C GLU A 46 2.95 -2.27 -6.78
N SER A 47 4.06 -1.63 -7.17
CA SER A 47 4.66 -0.58 -6.33
C SER A 47 3.78 0.67 -6.25
N SER A 48 2.95 0.92 -7.27
CA SER A 48 1.91 1.96 -7.23
C SER A 48 0.80 1.59 -6.24
N TYR A 49 0.38 0.32 -6.18
CA TYR A 49 -0.57 -0.15 -5.17
C TYR A 49 -0.01 -0.02 -3.75
N CYS A 50 1.28 -0.28 -3.56
CA CYS A 50 1.93 -0.11 -2.25
C CYS A 50 1.77 1.33 -1.70
N ILE A 51 1.72 2.36 -2.55
CA ILE A 51 1.48 3.75 -2.10
C ILE A 51 0.12 3.88 -1.40
N TRP A 52 -0.92 3.20 -1.91
CA TRP A 52 -2.23 3.17 -1.25
C TRP A 52 -2.16 2.41 0.08
N LEU A 53 -1.45 1.28 0.11
CA LEU A 53 -1.26 0.51 1.35
C LEU A 53 -0.54 1.31 2.43
N GLU A 54 0.41 2.16 2.05
CA GLU A 54 1.10 3.10 2.97
C GLU A 54 0.17 4.21 3.48
N TYR A 55 -0.79 4.65 2.67
CA TYR A 55 -1.73 5.70 3.03
C TYR A 55 -2.89 5.22 3.90
N TYR A 56 -3.45 4.04 3.62
CA TYR A 56 -4.67 3.58 4.27
C TYR A 56 -4.48 3.34 5.79
N PRO A 57 -5.16 4.06 6.68
CA PRO A 57 -4.90 3.99 8.12
C PRO A 57 -5.21 2.61 8.73
N GLN A 58 -6.13 1.86 8.12
CA GLN A 58 -6.47 0.50 8.55
C GLN A 58 -5.36 -0.51 8.23
N VAL A 59 -4.47 -0.23 7.27
CA VAL A 59 -3.39 -1.16 6.89
C VAL A 59 -2.25 -1.05 7.90
N LEU A 60 -1.96 -2.16 8.58
CA LEU A 60 -0.87 -2.27 9.56
C LEU A 60 0.45 -2.65 8.86
N ARG A 61 0.43 -3.72 8.07
CA ARG A 61 1.58 -4.27 7.32
C ARG A 61 1.09 -5.02 6.09
N TYR A 62 1.97 -5.22 5.12
CA TYR A 62 1.64 -6.03 3.93
C TYR A 62 2.85 -6.81 3.41
N TYR A 63 2.61 -7.90 2.69
CA TYR A 63 3.66 -8.81 2.22
C TYR A 63 3.46 -9.09 0.74
N ALA A 64 4.49 -8.88 -0.07
CA ALA A 64 4.49 -9.28 -1.47
C ALA A 64 4.64 -10.80 -1.59
N GLN A 65 3.87 -11.42 -2.48
CA GLN A 65 3.87 -12.86 -2.78
C GLN A 65 3.95 -13.73 -1.51
N PRO A 66 2.96 -13.59 -0.61
CA PRO A 66 3.03 -14.06 0.77
C PRO A 66 3.06 -15.58 0.88
N HIS A 67 2.35 -16.28 -0.01
CA HIS A 67 2.19 -17.72 0.04
C HIS A 67 1.72 -18.27 -1.30
N THR A 68 2.13 -19.50 -1.64
CA THR A 68 1.60 -20.20 -2.82
C THR A 68 0.59 -21.25 -2.39
N PHE A 69 -0.67 -20.98 -2.68
CA PHE A 69 -1.78 -21.89 -2.41
C PHE A 69 -1.84 -23.00 -3.44
N THR A 70 -2.22 -24.20 -2.98
CA THR A 70 -2.53 -25.36 -3.81
C THR A 70 -3.81 -26.00 -3.28
N TRP A 71 -4.80 -26.16 -4.15
CA TRP A 71 -6.12 -26.69 -3.80
C TRP A 71 -6.74 -27.43 -4.99
N ILE A 72 -7.75 -28.25 -4.70
CA ILE A 72 -8.59 -28.88 -5.72
C ILE A 72 -9.96 -28.20 -5.70
N ASP A 73 -10.44 -27.87 -6.89
CA ASP A 73 -11.78 -27.36 -7.17
C ASP A 73 -12.28 -28.01 -8.48
N ASP A 74 -13.49 -28.56 -8.48
CA ASP A 74 -14.05 -29.36 -9.59
C ASP A 74 -13.08 -30.39 -10.21
N ASN A 75 -12.42 -31.19 -9.35
CA ASN A 75 -11.39 -32.19 -9.72
C ASN A 75 -10.16 -31.61 -10.46
N GLN A 76 -10.05 -30.29 -10.57
CA GLN A 76 -8.90 -29.61 -11.13
C GLN A 76 -7.95 -29.15 -10.02
N LEU A 77 -6.67 -29.47 -10.16
CA LEU A 77 -5.63 -28.98 -9.26
C LEU A 77 -5.26 -27.53 -9.66
N TYR A 78 -5.39 -26.61 -8.72
CA TYR A 78 -4.98 -25.23 -8.87
C TYR A 78 -3.74 -24.93 -8.04
N ARG A 79 -2.92 -24.00 -8.57
CA ARG A 79 -1.77 -23.41 -7.88
C ARG A 79 -1.72 -21.91 -8.19
N TYR A 80 -1.58 -21.11 -7.15
CA TYR A 80 -1.65 -19.66 -7.25
C TYR A 80 -0.95 -18.96 -6.07
N THR A 81 -0.32 -17.82 -6.37
CA THR A 81 0.34 -16.94 -5.41
C THR A 81 -0.29 -15.57 -5.60
N PRO A 82 -1.04 -15.03 -4.63
CA PRO A 82 -1.53 -13.66 -4.71
C PRO A 82 -0.36 -12.67 -4.68
N ASP A 83 -0.54 -11.50 -5.26
CA ASP A 83 0.51 -10.48 -5.32
C ASP A 83 0.79 -9.90 -3.93
N PHE A 84 -0.24 -9.72 -3.10
CA PHE A 84 -0.10 -9.24 -1.72
C PHE A 84 -0.97 -9.99 -0.70
N LEU A 85 -0.50 -10.02 0.55
CA LEU A 85 -1.31 -10.15 1.76
C LEU A 85 -1.25 -8.83 2.51
N VAL A 86 -2.40 -8.31 2.93
CA VAL A 86 -2.51 -7.09 3.73
C VAL A 86 -3.08 -7.45 5.09
N ILE A 87 -2.42 -6.99 6.15
CA ILE A 87 -2.84 -7.14 7.54
C ILE A 87 -3.43 -5.82 8.00
N THR A 88 -4.64 -5.85 8.57
CA THR A 88 -5.34 -4.67 9.05
C THR A 88 -5.25 -4.54 10.58
N ASN A 89 -5.44 -3.32 11.08
CA ASN A 89 -5.31 -3.00 12.51
C ASN A 89 -6.49 -3.50 13.36
N ASP A 90 -7.59 -3.92 12.75
CA ASP A 90 -8.75 -4.57 13.38
C ASP A 90 -8.57 -6.09 13.55
N GLY A 91 -7.37 -6.62 13.26
CA GLY A 91 -7.07 -8.05 13.31
C GLY A 91 -7.46 -8.82 12.05
N GLY A 92 -8.02 -8.15 11.04
CA GLY A 92 -8.35 -8.73 9.75
C GLY A 92 -7.15 -8.92 8.82
N SER A 93 -7.42 -9.57 7.69
CA SER A 93 -6.47 -9.64 6.58
C SER A 93 -7.17 -9.91 5.24
N TYR A 94 -6.53 -9.52 4.15
CA TYR A 94 -7.02 -9.80 2.81
C TYR A 94 -5.87 -10.01 1.82
N PHE A 95 -6.13 -10.83 0.80
CA PHE A 95 -5.24 -11.02 -0.32
C PHE A 95 -5.57 -10.06 -1.45
N THR A 96 -4.56 -9.71 -2.25
CA THR A 96 -4.74 -8.83 -3.41
C THR A 96 -4.04 -9.38 -4.64
N GLU A 97 -4.70 -9.22 -5.79
CA GLU A 97 -4.11 -9.36 -7.12
C GLU A 97 -4.11 -8.00 -7.84
N VAL A 98 -2.96 -7.66 -8.42
CA VAL A 98 -2.76 -6.45 -9.21
C VAL A 98 -2.49 -6.83 -10.66
N LYS A 99 -3.33 -6.34 -11.57
CA LYS A 99 -3.12 -6.53 -13.00
C LYS A 99 -3.35 -5.26 -13.78
N TYR A 100 -2.77 -5.16 -14.97
CA TYR A 100 -2.96 -3.94 -15.77
C TYR A 100 -4.42 -3.79 -16.22
N ASP A 101 -5.03 -4.90 -16.64
CA ASP A 101 -6.37 -4.97 -17.21
C ASP A 101 -6.91 -6.40 -17.02
N PHE A 102 -7.94 -6.55 -16.17
CA PHE A 102 -8.58 -7.84 -15.95
C PHE A 102 -9.48 -8.28 -17.11
N THR A 103 -9.91 -7.38 -17.98
CA THR A 103 -10.78 -7.70 -19.13
C THR A 103 -10.06 -8.47 -20.23
N LYS A 104 -8.72 -8.40 -20.25
CA LYS A 104 -7.86 -9.08 -21.22
C LYS A 104 -7.35 -10.45 -20.75
N GLN A 105 -7.86 -10.95 -19.63
CA GLN A 105 -7.43 -12.24 -19.10
C GLN A 105 -8.10 -13.40 -19.85
N CYS A 106 -7.35 -14.48 -20.06
CA CYS A 106 -7.92 -15.70 -20.61
C CYS A 106 -8.87 -16.36 -19.59
N LEU A 107 -9.84 -17.12 -20.10
CA LEU A 107 -10.86 -17.80 -19.27
C LEU A 107 -10.24 -18.63 -18.14
N ASN A 108 -9.15 -19.35 -18.40
CA ASN A 108 -8.45 -20.15 -17.38
C ASN A 108 -7.91 -19.31 -16.21
N ARG A 109 -7.49 -18.05 -16.45
CA ARG A 109 -7.05 -17.13 -15.40
C ARG A 109 -8.24 -16.64 -14.59
N ILE A 110 -9.33 -16.29 -15.27
CA ILE A 110 -10.58 -15.81 -14.64
C ILE A 110 -11.12 -16.90 -13.70
N ILE A 111 -11.34 -18.12 -14.20
CA ILE A 111 -11.81 -19.27 -13.41
C ILE A 111 -10.88 -19.53 -12.22
N LYS A 112 -9.55 -19.45 -12.41
CA LYS A 112 -8.59 -19.63 -11.30
C LYS A 112 -8.75 -18.56 -10.22
N LEU A 113 -8.97 -17.30 -10.59
CA LEU A 113 -9.15 -16.20 -9.64
C LEU A 113 -10.49 -16.31 -8.90
N GLU A 114 -11.56 -16.72 -9.58
CA GLU A 114 -12.86 -17.01 -8.98
C GLU A 114 -12.78 -18.19 -7.99
N SER A 115 -12.15 -19.29 -8.41
CA SER A 115 -11.89 -20.45 -7.55
C SER A 115 -11.09 -20.06 -6.30
N PHE A 116 -10.06 -19.22 -6.45
CA PHE A 116 -9.29 -18.72 -5.32
C PHE A 116 -10.10 -17.78 -4.41
N ASN A 117 -10.97 -16.94 -4.97
CA ASN A 117 -11.87 -16.11 -4.19
C ASN A 117 -12.80 -16.95 -3.31
N ASN A 118 -13.39 -18.00 -3.88
CA ASN A 118 -14.25 -18.94 -3.14
C ASN A 118 -13.47 -19.63 -2.02
N LEU A 119 -12.21 -20.02 -2.29
CA LEU A 119 -11.31 -20.56 -1.28
C LEU A 119 -11.08 -19.57 -0.13
N CYS A 120 -10.83 -18.30 -0.45
CA CYS A 120 -10.64 -17.26 0.57
C CYS A 120 -11.88 -17.13 1.46
N ILE A 121 -13.07 -17.04 0.86
CA ILE A 121 -14.33 -16.92 1.59
C ILE A 121 -14.56 -18.10 2.53
N GLN A 122 -14.28 -19.33 2.06
CA GLN A 122 -14.42 -20.55 2.87
C GLN A 122 -13.51 -20.56 4.11
N GLU A 123 -12.32 -19.98 4.00
CA GLU A 123 -11.34 -19.88 5.09
C GLU A 123 -11.46 -18.58 5.91
N GLY A 124 -12.46 -17.73 5.62
CA GLY A 124 -12.68 -16.47 6.32
C GLY A 124 -11.76 -15.32 5.91
N TRP A 125 -11.08 -15.42 4.77
CA TRP A 125 -10.31 -14.34 4.16
C TRP A 125 -11.12 -13.57 3.10
N SER A 126 -10.68 -12.35 2.80
CA SER A 126 -11.16 -11.58 1.64
C SER A 126 -10.13 -11.56 0.53
N PHE A 127 -10.57 -11.48 -0.72
CA PHE A 127 -9.70 -11.34 -1.89
C PHE A 127 -10.13 -10.14 -2.74
N GLN A 128 -9.16 -9.28 -3.06
CA GLN A 128 -9.37 -8.05 -3.80
C GLN A 128 -8.59 -8.06 -5.12
N GLN A 129 -9.15 -7.44 -6.15
CA GLN A 129 -8.53 -7.30 -7.46
C GLN A 129 -8.44 -5.83 -7.82
N HIS A 130 -7.25 -5.35 -8.16
CA HIS A 130 -7.01 -3.97 -8.54
C HIS A 130 -6.35 -3.88 -9.92
N ASP A 131 -6.99 -3.12 -10.80
CA ASP A 131 -6.48 -2.84 -12.14
C ASP A 131 -5.69 -1.52 -12.21
N LYS A 132 -5.14 -1.19 -13.37
CA LYS A 132 -4.43 0.09 -13.52
C LYS A 132 -5.33 1.30 -13.25
N LEU A 133 -6.58 1.26 -13.70
CA LEU A 133 -7.50 2.39 -13.60
C LEU A 133 -7.86 2.66 -12.14
N SER A 134 -8.19 1.62 -11.36
CA SER A 134 -8.48 1.72 -9.93
C SER A 134 -7.27 2.12 -9.09
N ILE A 135 -6.04 1.78 -9.48
CA ILE A 135 -4.84 2.17 -8.73
C ILE A 135 -4.38 3.58 -9.09
N THR A 136 -4.34 3.91 -10.38
CA THR A 136 -3.62 5.11 -10.88
C THR A 136 -4.51 6.13 -11.60
N GLY A 137 -5.78 5.82 -11.81
CA GLY A 137 -6.69 6.66 -12.59
C GLY A 137 -7.24 7.86 -11.84
N SER A 138 -7.11 7.89 -10.51
CA SER A 138 -7.66 8.96 -9.69
C SER A 138 -6.68 10.13 -9.53
N PRO A 139 -7.16 11.39 -9.44
CA PRO A 139 -6.32 12.55 -9.13
C PRO A 139 -5.59 12.42 -7.79
N GLU A 140 -6.22 11.79 -6.80
CA GLU A 140 -5.68 11.52 -5.47
C GLU A 140 -4.39 10.73 -5.54
N PHE A 141 -4.31 9.73 -6.43
CA PHE A 141 -3.10 8.94 -6.58
C PHE A 141 -1.89 9.78 -6.98
N MET A 142 -2.06 10.78 -7.85
CA MET A 142 -0.97 11.63 -8.31
C MET A 142 -0.40 12.47 -7.17
N THR A 143 -1.27 13.06 -6.36
CA THR A 143 -0.87 13.84 -5.19
C THR A 143 -0.30 12.95 -4.10
N LEU A 144 -0.93 11.80 -3.83
CA LEU A 144 -0.45 10.86 -2.84
C LEU A 144 0.93 10.31 -3.20
N LYS A 145 1.17 9.98 -4.47
CA LYS A 145 2.50 9.60 -4.97
C LYS A 145 3.53 10.71 -4.75
N ALA A 146 3.14 11.96 -5.00
CA ALA A 146 4.00 13.11 -4.74
C ALA A 146 4.30 13.29 -3.24
N VAL A 147 3.31 13.13 -2.36
CA VAL A 147 3.50 13.13 -0.90
C VAL A 147 4.45 12.01 -0.48
N TYR A 148 4.18 10.78 -0.92
CA TYR A 148 4.98 9.60 -0.57
C TYR A 148 6.45 9.74 -0.97
N SER A 149 6.73 10.20 -2.18
CA SER A 149 8.10 10.42 -2.67
C SER A 149 8.94 11.38 -1.80
N ARG A 150 8.28 12.26 -1.02
CA ARG A 150 8.91 13.24 -0.13
C ARG A 150 8.93 12.79 1.33
N CYS A 151 8.31 11.65 1.64
CA CYS A 151 8.33 11.07 2.98
C CYS A 151 9.71 10.48 3.31
N ARG A 152 10.04 10.56 4.59
CA ARG A 152 11.17 9.86 5.23
C ARG A 152 10.69 9.41 6.60
N ASN A 153 11.29 8.33 7.12
CA ASN A 153 11.11 7.96 8.51
C ASN A 153 11.47 9.16 9.38
N SER A 154 10.59 9.46 10.34
CA SER A 154 10.76 10.56 11.25
C SER A 154 11.15 10.01 12.62
N SER A 155 12.20 10.55 13.23
CA SER A 155 12.61 10.16 14.57
C SER A 155 11.61 10.66 15.63
N ASP A 156 11.63 10.06 16.81
CA ASP A 156 10.78 10.47 17.94
C ASP A 156 10.96 11.96 18.28
N GLN A 157 12.20 12.47 18.20
CA GLN A 157 12.48 13.89 18.42
C GLN A 157 11.85 14.78 17.34
N GLN A 158 11.90 14.37 16.07
CA GLN A 158 11.26 15.11 14.98
C GLN A 158 9.73 15.10 15.10
N GLN A 159 9.15 13.98 15.56
CA GLN A 159 7.72 13.87 15.83
C GLN A 159 7.31 14.71 17.05
N ALA A 160 8.10 14.72 18.11
CA ALA A 160 7.85 15.59 19.27
C ALA A 160 7.89 17.08 18.90
N HIS A 161 8.88 17.48 18.09
CA HIS A 161 8.95 18.84 17.56
C HIS A 161 7.73 19.19 16.70
N PHE A 162 7.32 18.27 15.81
CA PHE A 162 6.09 18.43 15.03
C PHE A 162 4.86 18.64 15.90
N CYS A 163 4.67 17.79 16.92
CA CYS A 163 3.56 17.88 17.86
C CYS A 163 3.56 19.19 18.67
N TYR A 164 4.73 19.76 18.97
CA TYR A 164 4.82 21.09 19.58
C TYR A 164 4.43 22.18 18.58
N TYR A 165 5.02 22.16 17.38
CA TYR A 165 4.81 23.15 16.34
C TYR A 165 3.34 23.29 15.91
N ILE A 166 2.66 22.18 15.64
CA ILE A 166 1.27 22.22 15.13
C ILE A 166 0.27 22.78 16.16
N ARG A 167 0.54 22.63 17.47
CA ARG A 167 -0.33 23.12 18.56
C ARG A 167 -0.22 24.63 18.77
N GLN A 168 0.89 25.23 18.35
CA GLN A 168 1.13 26.67 18.49
C GLN A 168 0.66 27.47 17.25
N ARG A 169 0.18 26.78 16.22
CA ARG A 169 -0.20 27.38 14.94
C ARG A 169 -1.72 27.49 14.80
N SER A 170 -2.16 28.53 14.09
CA SER A 170 -3.52 28.62 13.57
C SER A 170 -3.69 27.77 12.31
N TRP A 171 -4.86 27.17 12.15
CA TRP A 171 -5.24 26.34 11.01
C TRP A 171 -6.54 26.85 10.38
N PRO A 172 -6.79 26.64 9.07
CA PRO A 172 -5.90 25.97 8.11
C PRO A 172 -4.69 26.81 7.72
N ALA A 173 -3.66 26.18 7.16
CA ALA A 173 -2.47 26.82 6.62
C ALA A 173 -2.15 26.26 5.23
N THR A 174 -1.39 27.00 4.41
CA THR A 174 -0.93 26.47 3.13
C THR A 174 0.37 25.67 3.30
N LEU A 175 0.62 24.73 2.39
CA LEU A 175 1.88 23.98 2.35
C LEU A 175 3.10 24.92 2.26
N GLY A 176 2.99 26.01 1.49
CA GLY A 176 4.03 27.02 1.34
C GLY A 176 4.34 27.73 2.66
N GLU A 177 3.32 28.12 3.41
CA GLU A 177 3.49 28.72 4.74
C GLU A 177 4.18 27.77 5.73
N LEU A 178 3.90 26.46 5.67
CA LEU A 178 4.60 25.49 6.52
C LEU A 178 6.06 25.28 6.09
N ILE A 179 6.34 25.26 4.78
CA ILE A 179 7.71 25.04 4.27
C ILE A 179 8.60 26.28 4.48
N GLN A 180 8.03 27.48 4.43
CA GLN A 180 8.77 28.74 4.59
C GLN A 180 8.98 29.16 6.05
N ASP A 181 8.27 28.53 6.99
CA ASP A 181 8.40 28.83 8.41
C ASP A 181 9.65 28.17 9.00
N ASN A 182 10.58 28.99 9.49
CA ASN A 182 11.85 28.54 10.08
C ASN A 182 11.65 27.72 11.37
N ALA A 183 10.51 27.87 12.06
CA ALA A 183 10.17 27.07 13.22
C ALA A 183 9.51 25.73 12.85
N ALA A 184 9.18 25.51 11.57
CA ALA A 184 8.54 24.27 11.14
C ALA A 184 9.49 23.06 11.22
N PRO A 185 8.95 21.86 11.46
CA PRO A 185 9.66 20.63 11.24
C PRO A 185 10.14 20.51 9.80
N HIS A 186 11.19 19.70 9.59
CA HIS A 186 11.67 19.40 8.26
C HIS A 186 10.53 18.93 7.34
N ALA A 187 10.56 19.32 6.07
CA ALA A 187 9.46 19.07 5.13
C ALA A 187 9.07 17.59 5.04
N SER A 188 10.03 16.66 5.15
CA SER A 188 9.73 15.22 5.18
C SER A 188 8.83 14.82 6.34
N THR A 189 8.95 15.47 7.51
CA THR A 189 8.08 15.27 8.68
C THR A 189 6.68 15.79 8.42
N ILE A 190 6.53 16.90 7.69
CA ILE A 190 5.23 17.42 7.26
C ILE A 190 4.55 16.40 6.32
N PHE A 191 5.23 15.96 5.26
CA PHE A 191 4.67 14.97 4.32
C PHE A 191 4.37 13.63 4.99
N TYR A 192 5.23 13.19 5.91
CA TYR A 192 4.98 11.98 6.69
C TYR A 192 3.70 12.09 7.52
N ASN A 193 3.45 13.24 8.15
CA ASN A 193 2.21 13.45 8.91
C ASN A 193 0.97 13.70 8.03
N ILE A 194 1.12 14.09 6.77
CA ILE A 194 0.03 14.02 5.77
C ILE A 194 -0.28 12.56 5.45
N LEU A 195 0.74 11.74 5.21
CA LEU A 195 0.58 10.31 4.91
C LEU A 195 -0.11 9.56 6.06
N LEU A 196 0.22 9.91 7.32
CA LEU A 196 -0.43 9.35 8.51
C LEU A 196 -1.85 9.88 8.78
N GLY A 197 -2.33 10.87 8.01
CA GLY A 197 -3.64 11.48 8.20
C GLY A 197 -3.77 12.45 9.39
N ARG A 198 -2.65 12.80 10.05
CA ARG A 198 -2.62 13.82 11.12
C ARG A 198 -2.74 15.23 10.58
N LEU A 199 -2.14 15.47 9.43
CA LEU A 199 -2.39 16.63 8.58
C LEU A 199 -3.32 16.22 7.45
N VAL A 200 -4.40 16.96 7.27
CA VAL A 200 -5.43 16.65 6.28
C VAL A 200 -5.28 17.59 5.10
N VAL A 201 -5.30 17.01 3.90
CA VAL A 201 -5.27 17.73 2.63
C VAL A 201 -6.32 17.15 1.70
N ASP A 202 -6.80 17.96 0.78
CA ASP A 202 -7.58 17.48 -0.35
C ASP A 202 -6.63 16.84 -1.38
N LEU A 203 -6.57 15.51 -1.40
CA LEU A 203 -5.70 14.78 -2.31
C LEU A 203 -6.10 14.97 -3.79
N THR A 204 -7.32 15.40 -4.09
CA THR A 204 -7.72 15.68 -5.49
C THR A 204 -6.99 16.88 -6.07
N GLN A 205 -6.47 17.75 -5.21
CA GLN A 205 -5.68 18.92 -5.61
C GLN A 205 -4.21 18.56 -5.75
N LYS A 206 -3.55 19.22 -6.71
CA LYS A 206 -2.10 19.03 -6.93
C LYS A 206 -1.30 19.50 -5.72
N LEU A 207 -0.18 18.83 -5.47
CA LEU A 207 0.78 19.24 -4.45
C LEU A 207 1.52 20.53 -4.84
N THR A 208 0.97 21.68 -4.46
CA THR A 208 1.53 23.03 -4.70
C THR A 208 1.72 23.78 -3.37
N PRO A 209 2.51 24.86 -3.34
CA PRO A 209 2.62 25.70 -2.14
C PRO A 209 1.29 26.27 -1.66
N SER A 210 0.30 26.43 -2.54
CA SER A 210 -1.04 26.92 -2.18
C SER A 210 -1.98 25.84 -1.65
N LEU A 211 -1.56 24.57 -1.62
CA LEU A 211 -2.39 23.47 -1.11
C LEU A 211 -2.74 23.75 0.35
N LEU A 212 -4.03 23.78 0.65
CA LEU A 212 -4.51 23.94 2.03
C LEU A 212 -4.30 22.66 2.82
N ILE A 213 -3.81 22.85 4.04
CA ILE A 213 -3.54 21.82 5.02
C ILE A 213 -4.30 22.21 6.27
N ASP A 214 -5.02 21.23 6.81
CA ASP A 214 -5.69 21.33 8.09
C ASP A 214 -5.08 20.34 9.08
N TRP A 215 -5.26 20.59 10.37
CA TRP A 215 -4.79 19.71 11.44
C TRP A 215 -5.97 19.07 12.17
N ARG A 216 -5.98 17.73 12.26
CA ARG A 216 -6.98 17.00 13.05
C ARG A 216 -6.38 16.51 14.38
N PRO A 217 -6.83 17.02 15.53
CA PRO A 217 -6.28 16.64 16.83
C PRO A 217 -6.59 15.19 17.26
N GLU A 218 -7.57 14.54 16.63
CA GLU A 218 -8.06 13.19 16.99
C GLU A 218 -7.08 12.03 16.64
N HIS A 219 -5.96 12.32 15.96
CA HIS A 219 -4.96 11.33 15.52
C HIS A 219 -3.53 11.59 16.05
N ALA A 220 -3.39 12.46 17.06
CA ALA A 220 -2.10 12.83 17.65
C ALA A 220 -1.72 11.97 18.86
#